data_AF-Q8DP34-F1
#
_entry.id   AF-Q8DP34-F1
#
_cell.length_a   1.000
_cell.length_b   1.000
_cell.length_c   1.000
_cell.angle_alpha   90.00
_cell.angle_beta   90.00
_cell.angle_gamma   90.00
#
_symmetry.space_group_name_H-M   'P 1'
#
loop_
_entity.id
_entity.type
_entity.pdbx_description
1 polymer ?
#
loop_
_entity_poly.entity_id
_entity_poly.type
_entity_poly.pdbx_seq_one_letter_code
_entity_poly.pdbx_strand_id
1 'polypeptide(L)'
;MTSAIVNDTSVIREFLITTFPNIILSLVMVLGSIVVLFSLDWNLSLLLFITLPCMMFIILPLSNISEKYSRRLQEEIGFLTGQLTEKIQEHELIKTNQAEKSVQDVLDNCIERVQNNSLKSDRVTSFETSFALLFIFAAIAVMLTYGGYRVSAGYISVGTLVSFLIYLFQLLNPISNIANFVTVYSRSKGSSVALENLLAVPKEKFE
;
A
#
# COMPACT_ATOMS: atom_id res chain seq x y z
N MET A 1 -23.62 1.13 13.90
CA MET A 1 -23.80 2.23 12.93
C MET A 1 -22.79 3.36 13.15
N THR A 2 -22.62 3.88 14.37
CA THR A 2 -21.69 4.97 14.66
C THR A 2 -20.24 4.67 14.23
N SER A 3 -19.71 3.48 14.51
CA SER A 3 -18.34 3.11 14.13
C SER A 3 -18.12 3.06 12.61
N ALA A 4 -19.12 2.60 11.84
CA ALA A 4 -19.05 2.56 10.38
C ALA A 4 -19.05 3.97 9.79
N ILE A 5 -19.96 4.85 10.25
CA ILE A 5 -20.01 6.26 9.84
C ILE A 5 -18.69 6.96 10.16
N VAL A 6 -18.16 6.77 11.37
CA VAL A 6 -16.88 7.37 11.79
C VAL A 6 -15.73 6.86 10.93
N ASN A 7 -15.67 5.55 10.66
CA ASN A 7 -14.64 4.96 9.80
C ASN A 7 -14.73 5.48 8.36
N ASP A 8 -15.92 5.42 7.74
CA ASP A 8 -16.14 5.86 6.36
C ASP A 8 -15.85 7.36 6.17
N THR A 9 -16.30 8.18 7.12
CA THR A 9 -15.99 9.62 7.12
C THR A 9 -14.48 9.86 7.27
N SER A 10 -13.79 9.04 8.06
CA SER A 10 -12.34 9.14 8.24
C SER A 10 -11.57 8.81 6.97
N VAL A 11 -11.99 7.79 6.22
CA VAL A 11 -11.39 7.43 4.92
C VAL A 11 -11.59 8.55 3.89
N ILE A 12 -12.78 9.14 3.81
CA ILE A 12 -13.05 10.27 2.90
C ILE A 12 -12.23 11.50 3.32
N ARG A 13 -12.15 11.79 4.62
CA ARG A 13 -11.33 12.87 5.18
C ARG A 13 -9.85 12.67 4.86
N GLU A 14 -9.31 11.46 5.03
CA GLU A 14 -7.94 11.11 4.68
C GLU A 14 -7.70 11.38 3.20
N PHE A 15 -8.59 10.93 2.32
CA PHE A 15 -8.49 11.20 0.89
C PHE A 15 -8.44 12.70 0.59
N LEU A 16 -9.40 13.48 1.11
CA LEU A 16 -9.54 14.91 0.78
C LEU A 16 -8.46 15.81 1.39
N ILE A 17 -8.04 15.53 2.62
CA ILE A 17 -7.12 16.40 3.38
C ILE A 17 -5.65 16.00 3.18
N THR A 18 -5.37 14.71 2.98
CA THR A 18 -3.98 14.23 2.94
C THR A 18 -3.59 13.73 1.56
N THR A 19 -4.32 12.75 1.01
CA THR A 19 -3.87 12.03 -0.19
C THR A 19 -4.07 12.87 -1.46
N PHE A 20 -5.20 13.59 -1.56
CA PHE A 20 -5.52 14.43 -2.70
C PHE A 20 -4.58 15.64 -2.85
N PRO A 21 -4.22 16.39 -1.79
CA PRO A 21 -3.20 17.43 -1.92
C PRO A 21 -1.80 16.88 -2.22
N ASN A 22 -1.44 15.74 -1.61
CA ASN A 22 -0.13 15.12 -1.82
C ASN A 22 0.06 14.62 -3.25
N ILE A 23 -1.00 14.12 -3.91
CA ILE A 23 -0.87 13.71 -5.32
C ILE A 23 -0.59 14.91 -6.22
N ILE A 24 -1.18 16.07 -5.97
CA ILE A 24 -0.93 17.29 -6.76
C ILE A 24 0.54 17.71 -6.62
N LEU A 25 1.04 17.77 -5.39
CA LEU A 25 2.46 18.07 -5.12
C LEU A 25 3.39 17.03 -5.76
N SER A 26 3.03 15.75 -5.67
CA SER A 26 3.82 14.65 -6.23
C SER A 26 3.87 14.73 -7.76
N LEU A 27 2.76 15.05 -8.42
CA LEU A 27 2.72 15.27 -9.87
C LEU A 27 3.59 16.46 -10.28
N VAL A 28 3.53 17.58 -9.55
CA VAL A 28 4.39 18.75 -9.81
C VAL A 28 5.87 18.39 -9.63
N MET A 29 6.22 17.66 -8.56
CA MET A 29 7.61 17.22 -8.32
C MET A 29 8.10 16.26 -9.41
N VAL A 30 7.27 15.30 -9.83
CA VAL A 30 7.62 14.37 -10.90
C VAL A 30 7.83 15.15 -12.19
N LEU A 31 6.85 15.96 -12.63
CA LEU A 31 6.99 16.76 -13.85
C LEU A 31 8.19 17.71 -13.81
N GLY A 32 8.42 18.39 -12.69
CA GLY A 32 9.57 19.28 -12.50
C GLY A 32 10.90 18.52 -12.57
N SER A 33 11.00 17.37 -11.90
CA SER A 33 12.21 16.53 -11.94
C SER A 33 12.48 16.03 -13.35
N ILE A 34 11.45 15.61 -14.08
CA ILE A 34 11.54 15.17 -15.47
C ILE A 34 12.15 16.27 -16.34
N VAL A 35 11.63 17.50 -16.25
CA VAL A 35 12.14 18.64 -17.02
C VAL A 35 13.60 18.91 -16.69
N VAL A 36 13.98 18.91 -15.41
CA VAL A 36 15.37 19.12 -15.00
C VAL A 36 16.29 18.01 -15.49
N LEU A 37 15.90 16.74 -15.34
CA LEU A 37 16.70 15.59 -15.77
C LEU A 37 16.99 15.65 -17.27
N PHE A 38 15.97 15.88 -18.10
CA PHE A 38 16.16 16.02 -19.54
C PHE A 38 17.01 17.24 -19.92
N SER A 39 16.99 18.30 -19.10
CA SER A 39 17.86 19.46 -19.28
C SER A 39 19.32 19.18 -18.89
N LEU A 40 19.57 18.23 -17.98
CA LEU A 40 20.90 17.82 -17.55
C LEU A 40 21.59 16.88 -18.56
N ASP A 41 20.93 15.79 -18.95
CA ASP A 41 21.42 14.90 -20.02
C ASP A 41 20.28 14.02 -20.56
N TRP A 42 20.06 14.08 -21.87
CA TRP A 42 19.00 13.32 -22.53
C TRP A 42 19.19 11.79 -22.45
N ASN A 43 20.42 11.29 -22.59
CA ASN A 43 20.69 9.86 -22.65
C ASN A 43 20.53 9.21 -21.26
N LEU A 44 21.03 9.87 -20.23
CA LEU A 44 20.93 9.41 -18.85
C LEU A 44 19.47 9.50 -18.35
N SER A 45 18.72 10.50 -18.81
CA SER A 45 17.27 10.60 -18.54
C SER A 45 16.51 9.43 -19.14
N LEU A 46 16.70 9.12 -20.42
CA LEU A 46 16.05 7.97 -21.05
C LEU A 46 16.37 6.66 -20.31
N LEU A 47 17.62 6.46 -19.88
CA LEU A 47 18.00 5.29 -19.10
C LEU A 47 17.19 5.19 -17.80
N LEU A 48 17.06 6.30 -17.06
CA LEU A 48 16.25 6.35 -15.84
C LEU A 48 14.78 6.03 -16.13
N PHE A 49 14.22 6.64 -17.17
CA PHE A 49 12.84 6.44 -17.60
C PHE A 49 12.53 5.04 -18.14
N ILE A 50 13.52 4.30 -18.61
CA ILE A 50 13.36 2.87 -18.97
C ILE A 50 13.43 2.00 -17.71
N THR A 51 14.30 2.38 -16.78
CA THR A 51 14.51 1.63 -15.54
C THR A 51 13.26 1.70 -14.64
N LEU A 52 12.61 2.86 -14.52
CA LEU A 52 11.43 3.03 -13.64
C LEU A 52 10.21 2.15 -14.05
N PRO A 53 9.73 2.11 -15.30
CA PRO A 53 8.68 1.19 -15.73
C PRO A 53 9.05 -0.28 -15.56
N CYS A 54 10.32 -0.63 -15.79
CA CYS A 54 10.82 -1.98 -15.55
C CYS A 54 10.64 -2.38 -14.08
N MET A 55 10.95 -1.48 -13.14
CA MET A 55 10.67 -1.69 -11.71
C MET A 55 9.18 -1.80 -11.43
N MET A 56 8.36 -0.89 -11.98
CA MET A 56 6.91 -0.91 -11.78
C MET A 56 6.30 -2.23 -12.24
N PHE A 57 6.76 -2.78 -13.36
CA PHE A 57 6.27 -4.05 -13.89
C PHE A 57 6.48 -5.23 -12.92
N ILE A 58 7.47 -5.15 -12.05
CA ILE A 58 7.80 -6.19 -11.07
C ILE A 58 7.17 -5.88 -9.69
N ILE A 59 7.15 -4.62 -9.28
CA ILE A 59 6.61 -4.23 -7.96
C ILE A 59 5.07 -4.29 -7.93
N LEU A 60 4.39 -3.82 -8.98
CA LEU A 60 2.92 -3.81 -9.03
C LEU A 60 2.28 -5.19 -8.82
N PRO A 61 2.73 -6.29 -9.46
CA PRO A 61 2.15 -7.60 -9.19
C PRO A 61 2.43 -8.08 -7.76
N LEU A 62 3.62 -7.81 -7.19
CA LEU A 62 3.92 -8.15 -5.81
C LEU A 62 2.99 -7.42 -4.83
N SER A 63 2.74 -6.12 -5.06
CA SER A 63 1.86 -5.31 -4.23
C SER A 63 0.41 -5.82 -4.27
N ASN A 64 -0.11 -6.18 -5.47
CA ASN A 64 -1.43 -6.80 -5.61
C ASN A 64 -1.55 -8.15 -4.87
N ILE A 65 -0.46 -8.94 -4.85
CA ILE A 65 -0.42 -10.21 -4.10
C ILE A 65 -0.40 -9.92 -2.58
N SER A 66 0.38 -8.93 -2.15
CA SER A 66 0.48 -8.46 -0.76
C SER A 66 -0.88 -8.04 -0.21
N GLU A 67 -1.62 -7.23 -0.97
CA GLU A 67 -2.99 -6.80 -0.64
C GLU A 67 -3.94 -7.99 -0.51
N LYS A 68 -3.85 -8.98 -1.41
CA LYS A 68 -4.69 -10.18 -1.37
C LYS A 68 -4.47 -11.02 -0.10
N TYR A 69 -3.21 -11.23 0.31
CA TYR A 69 -2.92 -11.97 1.55
C TYR A 69 -3.30 -11.17 2.80
N SER A 70 -3.08 -9.86 2.78
CA SER A 70 -3.50 -8.96 3.87
C SER A 70 -5.01 -8.99 4.06
N ARG A 71 -5.79 -8.98 2.96
CA ARG A 71 -7.27 -9.10 3.04
C ARG A 71 -7.71 -10.44 3.61
N ARG A 72 -7.09 -11.55 3.21
CA ARG A 72 -7.38 -12.88 3.77
C ARG A 72 -7.06 -12.95 5.26
N LEU A 73 -5.95 -12.37 5.69
CA LEU A 73 -5.61 -12.30 7.11
C LEU A 73 -6.66 -11.50 7.90
N GLN A 74 -7.12 -10.37 7.37
CA GLN A 74 -8.19 -9.57 7.97
C GLN A 74 -9.52 -10.35 8.07
N GLU A 75 -9.88 -11.13 7.05
CA GLU A 75 -11.06 -12.01 7.08
C GLU A 75 -10.96 -13.06 8.20
N GLU A 76 -9.80 -13.69 8.39
CA GLU A 76 -9.57 -14.68 9.47
C GLU A 76 -9.58 -14.03 10.86
N ILE A 77 -9.00 -12.85 11.02
CA ILE A 77 -9.05 -12.08 12.27
C ILE A 77 -10.50 -11.69 12.60
N GLY A 78 -11.27 -11.25 11.59
CA GLY A 78 -12.69 -10.95 11.73
C GLY A 78 -13.49 -12.17 12.19
N PHE A 79 -13.24 -13.33 11.58
CA PHE A 79 -13.88 -14.60 11.98
C PHE A 79 -13.52 -15.00 13.42
N LEU A 80 -12.24 -14.99 13.79
CA LEU A 80 -11.80 -15.28 15.16
C LEU A 80 -12.43 -14.34 16.18
N THR A 81 -12.50 -13.04 15.87
CA THR A 81 -13.12 -12.03 16.75
C THR A 81 -14.62 -12.29 16.92
N GLY A 82 -15.31 -12.69 15.84
CA GLY A 82 -16.71 -13.11 15.89
C GLY A 82 -16.91 -14.31 16.82
N GLN A 83 -16.12 -15.36 16.63
CA GLN A 83 -16.15 -16.56 17.47
C GLN A 83 -15.89 -16.22 18.95
N LEU A 84 -14.86 -15.43 19.25
CA LEU A 84 -14.57 -15.02 20.63
C LEU A 84 -15.73 -14.24 21.26
N THR A 85 -16.34 -13.32 20.51
CA THR A 85 -17.48 -12.51 20.99
C THR A 85 -18.67 -13.39 21.33
N GLU A 86 -19.03 -14.31 20.44
CA GLU A 86 -20.13 -15.26 20.64
C GLU A 86 -19.89 -16.14 21.87
N LYS A 87 -18.69 -16.72 21.99
CA LYS A 87 -18.37 -17.63 23.11
C LYS A 87 -18.25 -16.94 24.46
N ILE A 88 -17.88 -15.66 24.50
CA ILE A 88 -17.94 -14.85 25.73
C ILE A 88 -19.39 -14.57 26.12
N GLN A 89 -20.26 -14.26 25.16
CA GLN A 89 -21.69 -14.03 25.42
C GLN A 89 -22.39 -15.32 25.90
N GLU A 90 -22.02 -16.47 25.33
CA GLU A 90 -22.57 -17.79 25.65
C GLU A 90 -21.86 -18.51 26.82
N HIS A 91 -20.98 -17.84 27.57
CA HIS A 91 -20.09 -18.51 28.54
C HIS A 91 -20.82 -19.36 29.59
N GLU A 92 -22.00 -18.93 30.05
CA GLU A 92 -22.83 -19.66 31.02
C GLU A 92 -23.40 -20.95 30.42
N LEU A 93 -23.83 -20.92 29.15
CA LEU A 93 -24.33 -22.08 28.41
C LEU A 93 -23.20 -23.07 28.15
N ILE A 94 -22.01 -22.60 27.80
CA ILE A 94 -20.83 -23.43 27.58
C ILE A 94 -20.46 -24.18 28.86
N LYS A 95 -20.43 -23.49 30.01
CA LYS A 95 -20.16 -24.11 31.32
C LYS A 95 -21.23 -25.12 31.74
N THR A 96 -22.49 -24.77 31.55
CA THR A 96 -23.62 -25.65 31.92
C THR A 96 -23.60 -26.95 31.11
N ASN A 97 -23.19 -26.87 29.84
CA ASN A 97 -23.06 -28.03 28.95
C ASN A 97 -21.69 -28.73 29.02
N GLN A 98 -20.75 -28.24 29.85
CA GLN A 98 -19.36 -28.74 29.94
C GLN A 98 -18.66 -28.78 28.55
N ALA A 99 -18.94 -27.79 27.71
CA ALA A 99 -18.52 -27.72 26.32
C ALA A 99 -17.19 -26.97 26.11
N GLU A 100 -16.47 -26.61 27.18
CA GLU A 100 -15.27 -25.76 27.14
C GLU A 100 -14.20 -26.33 26.21
N LYS A 101 -13.95 -27.64 26.28
CA LYS A 101 -12.95 -28.30 25.43
C LYS A 101 -13.31 -28.23 23.95
N SER A 102 -14.58 -28.47 23.61
CA SER A 102 -15.05 -28.38 22.23
C SER A 102 -14.96 -26.95 21.68
N VAL A 103 -15.24 -25.95 22.53
CA VAL A 103 -15.11 -24.54 22.15
C VAL A 103 -13.63 -24.16 21.98
N GLN A 104 -12.77 -24.64 22.87
CA GLN A 104 -11.32 -24.43 22.77
C GLN A 104 -10.77 -25.02 21.47
N ASP A 105 -11.13 -26.25 21.11
CA ASP A 105 -10.68 -26.88 19.86
C ASP A 105 -11.09 -26.04 18.63
N VAL A 106 -12.29 -25.43 18.64
CA VAL A 106 -12.74 -24.53 17.58
C VAL A 106 -11.92 -23.24 17.53
N LEU A 107 -11.65 -22.61 18.68
CA LEU A 107 -10.85 -21.39 18.76
C LEU A 107 -9.38 -21.64 18.36
N ASP A 108 -8.80 -22.77 18.76
CA ASP A 108 -7.43 -23.15 18.41
C ASP A 108 -7.28 -23.34 16.89
N ASN A 109 -8.26 -23.98 16.23
CA ASN A 109 -8.31 -24.07 14.77
C ASN A 109 -8.40 -22.68 14.10
N CYS A 110 -9.14 -21.74 14.68
CA CYS A 110 -9.23 -20.36 14.16
C CYS A 110 -7.88 -19.63 14.31
N ILE A 111 -7.23 -19.78 15.47
CA ILE A 111 -5.90 -19.20 15.75
C ILE A 111 -4.87 -19.76 14.77
N GLU A 112 -4.88 -21.07 14.50
CA GLU A 112 -3.98 -21.70 13.54
C GLU A 112 -4.18 -21.12 12.12
N ARG A 113 -5.43 -20.89 11.70
CA ARG A 113 -5.72 -20.22 10.41
C ARG A 113 -5.18 -18.79 10.36
N VAL A 114 -5.34 -18.01 11.44
CA VAL A 114 -4.78 -16.66 11.53
C VAL A 114 -3.26 -16.70 11.45
N GLN A 115 -2.60 -17.58 12.21
CA GLN A 115 -1.14 -17.73 12.20
C GLN A 115 -0.62 -18.13 10.81
N ASN A 116 -1.24 -19.12 10.17
CA ASN A 116 -0.86 -19.57 8.83
C ASN A 116 -1.04 -18.50 7.76
N ASN A 117 -2.09 -17.68 7.85
CA ASN A 117 -2.28 -16.56 6.93
C ASN A 117 -1.36 -15.38 7.24
N SER A 118 -1.02 -15.12 8.52
CA SER A 118 -0.05 -14.11 8.91
C SER A 118 1.32 -14.41 8.30
N LEU A 119 1.82 -15.64 8.49
CA LEU A 119 3.09 -16.06 7.90
C LEU A 119 3.13 -15.93 6.37
N LYS A 120 2.01 -16.18 5.70
CA LYS A 120 1.90 -15.99 4.24
C LYS A 120 1.92 -14.51 3.86
N SER A 121 1.16 -13.67 4.58
CA SER A 121 1.13 -12.22 4.37
C SER A 121 2.50 -11.60 4.60
N ASP A 122 3.10 -11.88 5.75
CA ASP A 122 4.42 -11.36 6.15
C ASP A 122 5.51 -11.78 5.17
N ARG A 123 5.45 -13.02 4.65
CA ARG A 123 6.38 -13.50 3.62
C ARG A 123 6.26 -12.67 2.35
N VAL A 124 5.04 -12.40 1.87
CA VAL A 124 4.85 -11.59 0.65
C VAL A 124 5.30 -10.15 0.87
N THR A 125 4.93 -9.51 1.98
CA THR A 125 5.31 -8.12 2.30
C THR A 125 6.83 -7.98 2.51
N SER A 126 7.48 -9.00 3.10
CA SER A 126 8.94 -9.05 3.23
C SER A 126 9.63 -9.13 1.87
N PHE A 127 9.10 -9.94 0.95
CA PHE A 127 9.60 -9.97 -0.42
C PHE A 127 9.38 -8.62 -1.13
N GLU A 128 8.19 -8.03 -1.04
CA GLU A 128 7.88 -6.71 -1.62
C GLU A 128 8.91 -5.64 -1.19
N THR A 129 9.17 -5.53 0.12
CA THR A 129 10.12 -4.55 0.67
C THR A 129 11.56 -4.83 0.23
N SER A 130 11.98 -6.10 0.25
CA SER A 130 13.34 -6.51 -0.13
C SER A 130 13.61 -6.28 -1.61
N PHE A 131 12.64 -6.61 -2.48
CA PHE A 131 12.75 -6.38 -3.91
C PHE A 131 12.74 -4.89 -4.25
N ALA A 132 11.91 -4.07 -3.58
CA ALA A 132 11.92 -2.62 -3.78
C ALA A 132 13.30 -2.01 -3.49
N LEU A 133 13.95 -2.39 -2.39
CA LEU A 133 15.31 -1.96 -2.07
C LEU A 133 16.34 -2.44 -3.10
N LEU A 134 16.27 -3.73 -3.49
CA LEU A 134 17.14 -4.30 -4.51
C LEU A 134 17.02 -3.52 -5.84
N PHE A 135 15.81 -3.16 -6.26
CA PHE A 135 15.58 -2.37 -7.45
C PHE A 135 16.23 -0.99 -7.37
N ILE A 136 16.07 -0.28 -6.25
CA ILE A 136 16.72 1.03 -6.05
C ILE A 136 18.24 0.89 -6.20
N PHE A 137 18.86 -0.11 -5.57
CA PHE A 137 20.30 -0.36 -5.73
C PHE A 137 20.68 -0.77 -7.15
N ALA A 138 19.86 -1.55 -7.84
CA ALA A 138 20.08 -1.91 -9.24
C ALA A 138 20.02 -0.67 -10.16
N ALA A 139 19.06 0.24 -9.96
CA ALA A 139 19.00 1.52 -10.65
C ALA A 139 20.27 2.34 -10.43
N ILE A 140 20.70 2.46 -9.17
CA ILE A 140 21.93 3.20 -8.83
C ILE A 140 23.13 2.55 -9.50
N ALA A 141 23.25 1.21 -9.49
CA ALA A 141 24.33 0.50 -10.14
C ALA A 141 24.35 0.73 -11.66
N VAL A 142 23.19 0.65 -12.31
CA VAL A 142 23.03 0.95 -13.75
C VAL A 142 23.41 2.39 -14.06
N MET A 143 22.94 3.34 -13.25
CA MET A 143 23.24 4.77 -13.39
C MET A 143 24.72 5.08 -13.16
N LEU A 144 25.35 4.47 -12.16
CA LEU A 144 26.78 4.62 -11.90
C LEU A 144 27.63 3.98 -13.00
N THR A 145 27.21 2.84 -13.54
CA THR A 145 27.95 2.14 -14.61
C THR A 145 27.90 2.97 -15.90
N TYR A 146 26.70 3.31 -16.38
CA TYR A 146 26.54 4.06 -17.62
C TYR A 146 26.92 5.54 -17.47
N GLY A 147 26.49 6.17 -16.38
CA GLY A 147 26.85 7.54 -16.05
C GLY A 147 28.35 7.69 -15.79
N GLY A 148 28.99 6.74 -15.12
CA GLY A 148 30.44 6.71 -14.92
C GLY A 148 31.21 6.63 -16.23
N TYR A 149 30.76 5.78 -17.16
CA TYR A 149 31.30 5.77 -18.53
C TYR A 149 31.15 7.14 -19.22
N ARG A 150 29.97 7.75 -19.15
CA ARG A 150 29.69 9.08 -19.76
C ARG A 150 30.54 10.19 -19.14
N VAL A 151 30.81 10.13 -17.84
CA VAL A 151 31.74 11.03 -17.15
C VAL A 151 33.17 10.81 -17.66
N SER A 152 33.63 9.56 -17.74
CA SER A 152 34.99 9.24 -18.20
C SER A 152 35.25 9.64 -19.66
N ALA A 153 34.21 9.58 -20.50
CA ALA A 153 34.25 10.01 -21.89
C ALA A 153 34.05 11.53 -22.07
N GLY A 154 33.83 12.28 -20.99
CA GLY A 154 33.68 13.75 -21.01
C GLY A 154 32.33 14.25 -21.51
N TYR A 155 31.32 13.39 -21.66
CA TYR A 155 29.99 13.81 -22.12
C TYR A 155 29.20 14.55 -21.04
N ILE A 156 29.41 14.21 -19.77
CA ILE A 156 28.76 14.84 -18.62
C ILE A 156 29.77 15.09 -17.50
N SER A 157 29.47 16.02 -16.61
CA SER A 157 30.28 16.25 -15.41
C SER A 157 29.95 15.25 -14.29
N VAL A 158 30.86 15.07 -13.34
CA VAL A 158 30.57 14.33 -12.09
C VAL A 158 29.37 14.95 -11.36
N GLY A 159 29.28 16.29 -11.34
CA GLY A 159 28.15 17.00 -10.74
C GLY A 159 26.81 16.67 -11.40
N THR A 160 26.80 16.50 -12.73
CA THR A 160 25.61 16.04 -13.47
C THR A 160 25.19 14.66 -12.98
N LEU A 161 26.11 13.69 -12.90
CA LEU A 161 25.80 12.34 -12.42
C LEU A 161 25.28 12.34 -10.97
N VAL A 162 25.90 13.12 -10.08
CA VAL A 162 25.45 13.26 -8.68
C VAL A 162 24.04 13.85 -8.63
N SER A 163 23.74 14.90 -9.39
CA SER A 163 22.40 15.47 -9.49
C SER A 163 21.37 14.44 -9.95
N PHE A 164 21.70 13.60 -10.93
CA PHE A 164 20.84 12.51 -11.38
C PHE A 164 20.53 11.51 -10.26
N LEU A 165 21.52 11.13 -9.44
CA LEU A 165 21.29 10.24 -8.30
C LEU A 165 20.39 10.91 -7.25
N ILE A 166 20.58 12.20 -6.97
CA ILE A 166 19.72 12.95 -6.03
C ILE A 166 18.28 13.00 -6.53
N TYR A 167 18.06 13.34 -7.81
CA TYR A 167 16.72 13.35 -8.39
C TYR A 167 16.09 11.96 -8.44
N LEU A 168 16.89 10.90 -8.65
CA LEU A 168 16.42 9.51 -8.55
C LEU A 168 15.85 9.22 -7.15
N PHE A 169 16.57 9.58 -6.08
CA PHE A 169 16.07 9.43 -4.71
C PHE A 169 14.84 10.30 -4.44
N GLN A 170 14.83 11.53 -4.96
CA GLN A 170 13.72 12.47 -4.78
C GLN A 170 12.44 11.98 -5.47
N LEU A 171 12.56 11.26 -6.58
CA LEU A 171 11.43 10.67 -7.32
C LEU A 171 10.78 9.49 -6.59
N LEU A 172 11.48 8.80 -5.67
CA LEU A 172 10.94 7.64 -4.97
C LEU A 172 9.67 7.97 -4.15
N ASN A 173 9.67 9.10 -3.44
CA ASN A 173 8.54 9.52 -2.61
C ASN A 173 7.31 9.92 -3.46
N PRO A 174 7.41 10.85 -4.43
CA PRO A 174 6.31 11.20 -5.32
C PRO A 174 5.72 10.01 -6.09
N ILE A 175 6.55 9.09 -6.57
CA ILE A 175 6.08 7.87 -7.25
C ILE A 175 5.28 6.99 -6.28
N SER A 176 5.76 6.83 -5.05
CA SER A 176 5.05 6.08 -4.01
C SER A 176 3.70 6.74 -3.64
N ASN A 177 3.66 8.07 -3.56
CA ASN A 177 2.43 8.83 -3.34
C ASN A 177 1.42 8.65 -4.48
N ILE A 178 1.89 8.62 -5.73
CA ILE A 178 1.05 8.34 -6.91
C ILE A 178 0.45 6.93 -6.84
N ALA A 179 1.24 5.92 -6.45
CA ALA A 179 0.73 4.57 -6.27
C ALA A 179 -0.32 4.51 -5.14
N ASN A 180 -0.03 5.11 -3.98
CA ASN A 180 -0.93 5.12 -2.84
C ASN A 180 -2.24 5.90 -3.12
N PHE A 181 -2.20 6.90 -3.99
CA PHE A 181 -3.39 7.64 -4.40
C PHE A 181 -4.48 6.71 -4.96
N VAL A 182 -4.12 5.74 -5.81
CA VAL A 182 -5.08 4.79 -6.40
C VAL A 182 -5.77 3.95 -5.32
N THR A 183 -5.01 3.49 -4.33
CA THR A 183 -5.51 2.68 -3.21
C THR A 183 -6.44 3.48 -2.30
N VAL A 184 -6.04 4.67 -1.86
CA VAL A 184 -6.88 5.52 -0.99
C VAL A 184 -8.11 6.03 -1.74
N TYR A 185 -7.98 6.37 -3.02
CA TYR A 185 -9.10 6.78 -3.88
C TYR A 185 -10.15 5.67 -4.00
N SER A 186 -9.72 4.43 -4.25
CA SER A 186 -10.61 3.27 -4.36
C SER A 186 -11.37 3.02 -3.05
N ARG A 187 -10.68 3.13 -1.90
CA ARG A 187 -11.30 3.02 -0.57
C ARG A 187 -12.29 4.15 -0.29
N SER A 188 -11.92 5.40 -0.58
CA SER A 188 -12.78 6.59 -0.43
C SER A 188 -14.05 6.49 -1.25
N LYS A 189 -13.95 6.00 -2.50
CA LYS A 189 -15.11 5.72 -3.35
C LYS A 189 -16.04 4.69 -2.71
N GLY A 190 -15.49 3.59 -2.17
CA GLY A 190 -16.27 2.58 -1.46
C GLY A 190 -17.02 3.14 -0.24
N SER A 191 -16.33 3.90 0.61
CA SER A 191 -16.93 4.56 1.78
C SER A 191 -17.97 5.62 1.40
N SER A 192 -17.79 6.33 0.29
CA SER A 192 -18.76 7.32 -0.19
C SER A 192 -20.08 6.66 -0.60
N VAL A 193 -20.03 5.54 -1.32
CA VAL A 193 -21.22 4.76 -1.70
C VAL A 193 -21.93 4.19 -0.46
N ALA A 194 -21.16 3.72 0.53
CA ALA A 194 -21.74 3.22 1.79
C ALA A 194 -22.51 4.32 2.55
N LEU A 195 -21.95 5.53 2.63
CA LEU A 195 -22.62 6.68 3.24
C LEU A 195 -23.84 7.16 2.44
N GLU A 196 -23.77 7.17 1.12
CA GLU A 196 -24.90 7.52 0.25
C GLU A 196 -26.08 6.55 0.45
N ASN A 197 -25.80 5.24 0.47
CA ASN A 197 -26.79 4.21 0.75
C ASN A 197 -27.42 4.38 2.13
N LEU A 198 -26.64 4.74 3.15
CA LEU A 198 -27.13 4.99 4.50
C LEU A 198 -28.03 6.24 4.56
N LEU A 199 -27.68 7.30 3.84
CA LEU A 199 -28.47 8.54 3.76
C LEU A 199 -29.77 8.37 2.95
N ALA A 200 -29.80 7.41 2.03
CA ALA A 200 -30.99 7.08 1.23
C ALA A 200 -32.03 6.23 1.99
N VAL A 201 -31.69 5.69 3.18
CA VAL A 201 -32.64 4.95 4.01
C VAL A 201 -33.78 5.89 4.45
N PRO A 202 -35.06 5.56 4.18
CA PRO A 202 -36.18 6.41 4.55
C PRO A 202 -36.21 6.63 6.07
N LYS A 203 -36.36 7.89 6.47
CA LYS A 203 -36.47 8.26 7.89
C LYS A 203 -37.75 7.66 8.46
N GLU A 204 -37.65 7.06 9.64
CA GLU A 204 -38.81 6.55 10.37
C GLU A 204 -39.80 7.70 10.60
N LYS A 205 -41.05 7.50 10.19
CA LYS A 205 -42.11 8.48 10.45
C LYS A 205 -42.42 8.42 11.94
N PHE A 206 -42.16 9.50 12.66
CA PHE A 206 -42.70 9.68 14.00
C PHE A 206 -44.22 9.90 13.87
N GLU A 207 -45.01 8.92 14.27
CA GLU A 207 -46.45 9.09 14.59
C GLU A 207 -46.63 9.49 16.06
#